data_AF-A0A368GEI6-F1
#
_entry.id   AF-A0A368GEI6-F1
#
_cell.length_a   1.000
_cell.length_b   1.000
_cell.length_c   1.000
_cell.angle_alpha   90.00
_cell.angle_beta   90.00
_cell.angle_gamma   90.00
#
_symmetry.space_group_name_H-M   'P 1'
#
loop_
_entity.id
_entity.type
_entity.pdbx_description
1 polymer ?
#
loop_
_entity_poly.entity_id
_entity_poly.type
_entity_poly.pdbx_seq_one_letter_code
_entity_poly.pdbx_strand_id
1 'polypeptide(L)'
;MGNKKILKLAKKYGVKTFFNASPGDPDMDMSIVELTDIICTNQIEAEFVTGTPQSSFEDAQIAAAQMLDMGPEHVIITLGAKGKKRADISSIH
;
A
#
# COMPACT_ATOMS: atom_id res chain seq x y z
N MET A 1 -8.56 12.23 7.94
CA MET A 1 -8.04 13.31 8.83
C MET A 1 -7.31 12.82 10.12
N GLY A 2 -7.56 11.60 10.64
CA GLY A 2 -6.87 11.05 11.84
C GLY A 2 -5.53 10.35 11.54
N ASN A 3 -5.51 9.43 10.57
CA ASN A 3 -4.34 8.59 10.25
C ASN A 3 -3.08 9.40 9.96
N LYS A 4 -3.20 10.44 9.12
CA LYS A 4 -2.08 11.33 8.76
C LYS A 4 -1.36 11.94 9.97
N LYS A 5 -2.10 12.37 11.01
CA LYS A 5 -1.49 12.98 12.20
C LYS A 5 -0.67 11.95 12.99
N ILE A 6 -1.19 10.73 13.13
CA ILE A 6 -0.55 9.64 13.86
C ILE A 6 0.68 9.14 13.10
N LEU A 7 0.60 8.99 11.78
CA LEU A 7 1.74 8.58 10.95
C LEU A 7 2.87 9.62 10.95
N LYS A 8 2.54 10.93 10.90
CA LYS A 8 3.55 11.99 11.09
C LYS A 8 4.22 11.90 12.46
N LEU A 9 3.45 11.60 13.52
CA LEU A 9 3.99 11.44 14.86
C LEU A 9 4.92 10.21 14.94
N ALA A 10 4.48 9.08 14.38
CA ALA A 10 5.28 7.86 14.31
C ALA A 10 6.62 8.10 13.60
N LYS A 11 6.59 8.74 12.41
CA LYS A 11 7.79 9.11 11.65
C LYS A 11 8.70 10.05 12.44
N LYS A 12 8.15 11.04 13.16
CA LYS A 12 8.92 11.94 14.04
C LYS A 12 9.67 11.19 15.14
N TYR A 13 9.12 10.10 15.67
CA TYR A 13 9.72 9.31 16.74
C TYR A 13 10.43 8.03 16.24
N GLY A 14 10.58 7.86 14.93
CA GLY A 14 11.23 6.67 14.34
C GLY A 14 10.47 5.36 14.60
N VAL A 15 9.16 5.43 14.82
CA VAL A 15 8.30 4.25 15.00
C VAL A 15 7.93 3.69 13.63
N LYS A 16 8.26 2.43 13.38
CA LYS A 16 7.87 1.73 12.14
C LYS A 16 6.35 1.59 12.05
N THR A 17 5.82 1.90 10.87
CA THR A 17 4.38 2.01 10.59
C THR A 17 3.93 0.94 9.60
N PHE A 18 2.77 0.35 9.90
CA PHE A 18 2.06 -0.55 9.02
C PHE A 18 0.67 0.03 8.77
N PHE A 19 0.34 0.28 7.51
CA PHE A 19 -0.97 0.80 7.12
C PHE A 19 -1.68 -0.20 6.21
N ASN A 20 -2.75 -0.79 6.74
CA ASN A 20 -3.71 -1.54 5.93
C ASN A 20 -4.73 -0.54 5.39
N ALA A 21 -4.70 -0.25 4.08
CA ALA A 21 -5.56 0.74 3.43
C ALA A 21 -6.99 0.21 3.22
N SER A 22 -7.58 -0.35 4.28
CA SER A 22 -8.88 -1.02 4.27
C SER A 22 -9.79 -0.46 5.38
N PRO A 23 -11.09 -0.22 5.10
CA PRO A 23 -11.71 -0.29 3.78
C PRO A 23 -11.15 0.79 2.84
N GLY A 24 -11.05 0.47 1.55
CA GLY A 24 -10.54 1.40 0.55
C GLY A 24 -11.42 2.65 0.39
N ASP A 25 -10.76 3.79 0.18
CA ASP A 25 -11.38 5.08 -0.10
C ASP A 25 -10.72 5.65 -1.38
N PRO A 26 -11.47 5.83 -2.49
CA PRO A 26 -10.91 6.41 -3.71
C PRO A 26 -10.49 7.87 -3.54
N ASP A 27 -11.00 8.58 -2.52
CA ASP A 27 -10.64 9.96 -2.19
C ASP A 27 -9.58 10.04 -1.07
N MET A 28 -8.87 8.93 -0.80
CA MET A 28 -7.84 8.88 0.23
C MET A 28 -6.74 9.91 -0.02
N ASP A 29 -6.36 10.66 1.03
CA ASP A 29 -5.21 11.56 0.99
C ASP A 29 -3.92 10.75 0.80
N MET A 30 -3.38 10.75 -0.43
CA MET A 30 -2.19 9.99 -0.82
C MET A 30 -0.94 10.31 -0.02
N SER A 31 -0.87 11.45 0.68
CA SER A 31 0.25 11.73 1.59
C SER A 31 0.31 10.76 2.78
N ILE A 32 -0.74 9.97 3.02
CA ILE A 32 -0.72 8.85 3.98
C ILE A 32 0.22 7.73 3.50
N VAL A 33 0.28 7.48 2.18
CA VAL A 33 1.12 6.45 1.58
C VAL A 33 2.60 6.80 1.80
N GLU A 34 3.00 8.04 1.51
CA GLU A 34 4.36 8.56 1.71
C GLU A 34 4.84 8.52 3.19
N LEU A 35 3.90 8.53 4.13
CA LEU A 35 4.19 8.51 5.56
C LEU A 35 4.24 7.11 6.16
N THR A 36 3.98 6.08 5.36
CA THR A 36 3.88 4.69 5.77
C THR A 36 5.13 3.93 5.37
N ASP A 37 5.66 3.06 6.24
CA ASP A 37 6.80 2.20 5.91
C ASP A 37 6.36 0.90 5.22
N ILE A 38 5.23 0.33 5.65
CA ILE A 38 4.65 -0.89 5.07
C ILE A 38 3.18 -0.64 4.75
N ILE A 39 2.81 -0.70 3.46
CA ILE A 39 1.41 -0.61 3.03
C ILE A 39 0.86 -1.99 2.65
N CYS A 40 -0.37 -2.26 3.09
CA CYS A 40 -1.11 -3.47 2.76
C CYS A 40 -2.44 -3.12 2.11
N THR A 41 -2.74 -3.75 0.97
CA THR A 41 -3.98 -3.57 0.19
C THR A 41 -4.54 -4.90 -0.28
N ASN A 42 -5.82 -4.93 -0.64
CA ASN A 42 -6.36 -5.89 -1.60
C ASN A 42 -6.39 -5.28 -3.02
N GLN A 43 -6.96 -6.01 -3.99
CA GLN A 43 -7.04 -5.56 -5.38
C GLN A 43 -7.84 -4.25 -5.56
N ILE A 44 -8.98 -4.11 -4.87
CA ILE A 44 -9.83 -2.91 -4.99
C ILE A 44 -9.09 -1.70 -4.41
N GLU A 45 -8.43 -1.87 -3.26
CA GLU A 45 -7.68 -0.80 -2.60
C GLU A 45 -6.42 -0.43 -3.37
N ALA A 46 -5.72 -1.41 -3.96
CA ALA A 46 -4.59 -1.16 -4.84
C ALA A 46 -5.00 -0.33 -6.06
N GLU A 47 -6.16 -0.61 -6.66
CA GLU A 47 -6.70 0.19 -7.77
C GLU A 47 -6.98 1.64 -7.33
N PHE A 48 -7.54 1.84 -6.14
CA PHE A 48 -7.75 3.19 -5.61
C PHE A 48 -6.44 3.94 -5.35
N VAL A 49 -5.43 3.26 -4.81
CA VAL A 49 -4.13 3.87 -4.51
C VAL A 49 -3.35 4.21 -5.78
N THR A 50 -3.41 3.35 -6.81
CA THR A 50 -2.55 3.49 -7.99
C THR A 50 -3.26 4.04 -9.22
N GLY A 51 -4.60 4.11 -9.19
CA GLY A 51 -5.43 4.40 -10.36
C GLY A 51 -5.34 3.34 -11.46
N THR A 52 -4.74 2.18 -11.18
CA THR A 52 -4.50 1.11 -12.16
C THR A 52 -5.43 -0.07 -11.90
N PRO A 53 -6.30 -0.45 -12.87
CA PRO A 53 -7.21 -1.59 -12.73
C PRO A 53 -6.50 -2.87 -12.30
N GLN A 54 -7.13 -3.64 -11.41
CA GLN A 54 -6.54 -4.86 -10.86
C GLN A 54 -7.34 -6.11 -11.28
N SER A 55 -6.78 -6.89 -12.20
CA SER A 55 -7.42 -8.09 -12.74
C SER A 55 -6.51 -9.33 -12.81
N SER A 56 -5.19 -9.11 -12.75
CA SER A 56 -4.17 -10.15 -12.93
C SER A 56 -3.07 -10.08 -11.86
N PHE A 57 -2.17 -11.06 -11.88
CA PHE A 57 -0.99 -11.02 -11.02
C PHE A 57 -0.01 -9.94 -11.48
N GLU A 58 0.24 -9.81 -12.79
CA GLU A 58 1.02 -8.71 -13.37
C GLU A 58 0.51 -7.32 -12.96
N ASP A 59 -0.81 -7.10 -12.94
CA ASP A 59 -1.40 -5.83 -12.51
C ASP A 59 -1.03 -5.51 -11.05
N ALA A 60 -0.99 -6.54 -10.20
CA ALA A 60 -0.57 -6.41 -8.81
C ALA A 60 0.93 -6.10 -8.70
N GLN A 61 1.77 -6.65 -9.58
CA GLN A 61 3.19 -6.31 -9.59
C GLN A 61 3.42 -4.84 -9.99
N ILE A 62 2.69 -4.36 -10.99
CA ILE A 62 2.73 -2.96 -11.42
C ILE A 62 2.27 -2.05 -10.29
N ALA A 63 1.14 -2.38 -9.65
CA ALA A 63 0.62 -1.59 -8.53
C ALA A 63 1.58 -1.57 -7.34
N ALA A 64 2.25 -2.69 -7.05
CA ALA A 64 3.25 -2.75 -5.99
C ALA A 64 4.46 -1.87 -6.30
N ALA A 65 4.97 -1.89 -7.54
CA ALA A 65 6.07 -1.02 -7.96
C ALA A 65 5.68 0.46 -7.82
N GLN A 66 4.49 0.85 -8.27
CA GLN A 66 3.99 2.22 -8.11
C GLN A 66 3.88 2.62 -6.63
N MET A 67 3.37 1.74 -5.77
CA MET A 67 3.27 2.03 -4.33
C MET A 67 4.64 2.13 -3.66
N LEU A 68 5.65 1.37 -4.09
CA LEU A 68 7.02 1.53 -3.60
C LEU A 68 7.57 2.92 -3.98
N ASP A 69 7.34 3.36 -5.21
CA ASP A 69 7.74 4.69 -5.69
C ASP A 69 7.03 5.85 -4.95
N MET A 70 5.89 5.57 -4.32
CA MET A 70 5.14 6.55 -3.52
C MET A 70 5.71 6.76 -2.10
N GLY A 71 6.63 5.92 -1.63
CA GLY A 71 7.34 6.11 -0.36
C GLY A 71 7.51 4.88 0.55
N PRO A 72 6.54 3.96 0.67
CA PRO A 72 6.69 2.74 1.47
C PRO A 72 7.94 1.92 1.13
N GLU A 73 8.59 1.37 2.14
CA GLU A 73 9.71 0.43 2.01
C GLU A 73 9.22 -0.95 1.55
N HIS A 74 7.99 -1.32 1.93
CA HIS A 74 7.39 -2.61 1.64
C HIS A 74 5.91 -2.49 1.24
N VAL A 75 5.51 -3.29 0.26
CA VAL A 75 4.12 -3.37 -0.23
C VAL A 75 3.62 -4.81 -0.17
N ILE A 76 2.43 -4.99 0.38
CA ILE A 76 1.72 -6.27 0.43
C ILE A 76 0.39 -6.12 -0.31
N ILE A 77 0.18 -6.90 -1.37
CA ILE A 77 -1.11 -6.95 -2.07
C ILE A 77 -1.74 -8.34 -1.89
N THR A 78 -2.96 -8.37 -1.36
CA THR A 78 -3.74 -9.59 -1.16
C THR A 78 -4.65 -9.88 -2.36
N LEU A 79 -4.58 -11.10 -2.90
CA LEU A 79 -5.29 -11.52 -4.12
C LEU A 79 -6.49 -12.45 -3.85
N GLY A 80 -6.95 -12.52 -2.59
CA GLY A 80 -8.08 -13.35 -2.17
C GLY A 80 -7.91 -14.86 -2.44
N ALA A 81 -9.00 -15.62 -2.32
CA ALA A 81 -9.00 -17.09 -2.45
C ALA A 81 -8.72 -17.59 -3.89
N LYS A 82 -8.83 -16.73 -4.91
CA LYS A 82 -8.45 -17.06 -6.29
C LYS A 82 -6.93 -16.98 -6.53
N GLY A 83 -6.20 -16.32 -5.63
CA GLY A 83 -4.73 -16.24 -5.67
C GLY A 83 -4.09 -17.11 -4.60
N LYS A 84 -3.72 -18.36 -4.92
CA LYS A 84 -2.72 -19.14 -4.14
C LYS A 84 -1.29 -18.55 -4.26
N LYS A 85 -1.15 -17.25 -4.54
CA LYS A 85 0.13 -16.57 -4.77
C LYS A 85 0.10 -15.26 -3.99
N ARG A 86 0.88 -15.21 -2.90
CA ARG A 86 1.23 -13.98 -2.18
C ARG A 86 2.25 -13.26 -3.06
N ALA A 87 1.95 -12.04 -3.51
CA ALA A 87 2.95 -11.15 -4.08
C ALA A 87 3.61 -10.42 -2.91
N ASP A 88 4.77 -10.93 -2.46
CA ASP A 88 5.66 -10.16 -1.61
C ASP A 88 6.68 -9.49 -2.55
N ILE A 89 6.52 -8.20 -2.77
CA ILE A 89 7.47 -7.41 -3.56
C ILE A 89 8.17 -6.51 -2.56
N SER A 90 9.20 -7.09 -1.93
CA SER A 90 10.18 -6.36 -1.15
C SER A 90 11.23 -5.81 -2.12
N SER A 91 11.34 -4.50 -2.25
CA SER A 91 12.57 -3.90 -2.74
C SER A 91 13.66 -4.18 -1.72
N ILE A 92 14.48 -5.18 -1.96
CA ILE A 92 15.74 -5.37 -1.25
C ILE A 92 16.69 -4.31 -1.81
N HIS A 93 17.02 -3.30 -1.02
CA HIS A 93 18.25 -2.52 -1.13
C HIS A 93 18.94 -2.53 0.23
#